data_AF-A0A0H3ZXH0-F1
#
_entry.id   AF-A0A0H3ZXH0-F1
#
_cell.length_a   1.000
_cell.length_b   1.000
_cell.length_c   1.000
_cell.angle_alpha   90.00
_cell.angle_beta   90.00
_cell.angle_gamma   90.00
#
_symmetry.space_group_name_H-M   'P 1'
#
loop_
_entity.id
_entity.type
_entity.pdbx_description
1 polymer ?
#
loop_
_entity_poly.entity_id
_entity_poly.type
_entity_poly.pdbx_seq_one_letter_code
_entity_poly.pdbx_strand_id
1 'polypeptide(L)' 'MSINSDNPFAQRCLPPKSLELPPAKKRSDKAKAVHQVKRRIEILEERCAWQREWGMTLDDETLQ' A
#
# COMPACT_ATOMS: atom_id res chain seq x y z
N MET A 1 24.65 -21.80 -14.41
CA MET A 1 24.42 -20.93 -15.58
C MET A 1 23.89 -19.61 -15.07
N SER A 2 24.68 -18.53 -15.18
CA SER A 2 24.28 -17.18 -14.78
C SER A 2 23.27 -16.66 -15.80
N ILE A 3 22.04 -16.34 -15.36
CA ILE A 3 20.95 -15.84 -16.22
C ILE A 3 21.14 -14.34 -16.54
N ASN A 4 22.37 -13.82 -16.41
CA ASN A 4 22.66 -12.42 -16.68
C ASN A 4 23.15 -12.26 -18.11
N SER A 5 22.18 -12.20 -19.01
CA SER A 5 22.17 -11.44 -20.26
C SER A 5 23.50 -10.78 -20.68
N ASP A 6 24.24 -11.46 -21.54
CA ASP A 6 25.22 -10.83 -22.44
C ASP A 6 24.55 -9.99 -23.54
N ASN A 7 23.21 -9.95 -23.56
CA ASN A 7 22.44 -9.11 -24.47
C ASN A 7 22.39 -7.65 -23.95
N PRO A 8 22.99 -6.68 -24.67
CA PRO A 8 23.00 -5.28 -24.27
C PRO A 8 21.59 -4.66 -24.26
N PHE A 9 20.65 -5.20 -25.02
CA PHE A 9 19.26 -4.74 -25.02
C PHE A 9 18.53 -5.14 -23.72
N ALA A 10 18.74 -6.37 -23.25
CA ALA A 10 18.12 -6.83 -22.02
C ALA A 10 18.60 -6.02 -20.80
N GLN A 11 19.87 -5.60 -20.78
CA GLN A 11 20.43 -4.75 -19.73
C GLN A 11 19.77 -3.36 -19.65
N ARG A 12 19.31 -2.81 -20.79
CA ARG A 12 18.60 -1.52 -20.83
C ARG A 12 17.18 -1.59 -20.29
N CYS A 13 16.54 -2.76 -20.37
CA CYS A 13 15.21 -2.99 -19.85
C CYS A 13 15.20 -3.36 -18.37
N LEU A 14 16.37 -3.65 -17.78
CA LEU A 14 16.48 -3.86 -16.34
C LEU A 14 16.34 -2.52 -15.62
N PRO A 15 15.56 -2.47 -14.51
CA PRO A 15 15.54 -1.29 -13.68
C PRO A 15 16.97 -0.96 -13.19
N PRO A 16 17.31 0.33 -13.02
CA PRO A 16 18.62 0.73 -12.50
C PRO A 16 18.96 -0.07 -11.24
N LYS A 17 20.19 -0.61 -11.17
CA LYS A 17 20.61 -1.61 -10.17
C LYS A 17 20.48 -1.18 -8.71
N SER A 18 20.19 0.08 -8.44
CA SER A 18 19.58 0.49 -7.20
C SER A 18 18.86 1.82 -7.44
N LEU A 19 17.55 1.77 -7.59
CA LEU A 19 16.74 2.80 -6.94
C LEU A 19 16.97 2.58 -5.45
N GLU A 20 18.08 3.10 -4.91
CA GLU A 20 18.18 3.35 -3.48
C GLU A 20 17.09 4.36 -3.19
N LEU A 21 15.89 3.83 -2.94
CA LEU A 21 14.84 4.61 -2.34
C LEU A 21 15.49 5.24 -1.11
N PRO A 22 15.44 6.58 -0.97
CA PRO A 22 16.05 7.23 0.16
C PRO A 22 15.60 6.49 1.41
N PRO A 23 16.52 6.15 2.34
CA PRO A 23 16.23 5.26 3.45
C PRO A 23 14.92 5.73 4.07
N ALA A 24 13.91 4.87 4.01
CA ALA A 24 12.53 5.25 4.32
C ALA A 24 12.56 6.03 5.63
N LYS A 25 12.34 7.35 5.54
CA LYS A 25 12.50 8.24 6.69
C LYS A 25 11.62 7.66 7.77
N LYS A 26 12.23 7.15 8.86
CA LYS A 26 11.52 6.44 9.92
C LYS A 26 10.43 7.40 10.40
N ARG A 27 9.18 7.15 9.98
CA ARG A 27 8.04 7.97 10.39
C ARG A 27 7.95 7.82 11.90
N SER A 28 7.77 8.94 12.61
CA SER A 28 7.58 8.90 14.05
C SER A 28 6.39 8.00 14.40
N ASP A 29 6.41 7.35 15.55
CA ASP A 29 5.30 6.47 15.95
C ASP A 29 3.99 7.25 16.10
N LYS A 30 4.07 8.54 16.46
CA LYS A 30 2.94 9.47 16.40
C LYS A 30 2.38 9.60 14.98
N ALA A 31 3.22 9.73 13.96
CA ALA A 31 2.77 9.85 12.57
C ALA A 31 2.12 8.54 12.08
N LYS A 32 2.63 7.39 12.50
CA LYS A 32 2.01 6.08 12.21
C LYS A 32 0.64 5.95 12.86
N ALA A 33 0.52 6.30 14.15
CA ALA A 33 -0.74 6.25 14.89
C ALA A 33 -1.79 7.17 14.26
N VAL A 34 -1.42 8.41 13.92
CA VAL A 34 -2.32 9.35 13.23
C VAL A 34 -2.78 8.78 11.89
N HIS A 35 -1.88 8.21 11.09
CA HIS A 35 -2.25 7.58 9.83
C HIS A 35 -3.19 6.40 10.02
N GLN A 36 -2.95 5.55 11.02
CA GLN A 36 -3.80 4.40 11.31
C GLN A 36 -5.22 4.83 11.70
N VAL A 37 -5.35 5.87 12.53
CA VAL A 37 -6.65 6.44 12.90
C VAL A 37 -7.36 7.01 11.67
N LYS A 38 -6.68 7.82 10.86
CA LYS A 38 -7.25 8.38 9.62
C LYS A 38 -7.77 7.29 8.69
N ARG A 39 -6.95 6.26 8.43
CA ARG A 39 -7.34 5.13 7.59
C ARG A 39 -8.55 4.38 8.13
N ARG A 40 -8.66 4.23 9.45
CA ARG A 40 -9.80 3.56 10.07
C ARG A 40 -11.08 4.40 9.94
N ILE A 41 -10.98 5.72 10.02
CA ILE A 41 -12.10 6.63 9.77
C ILE A 41 -12.56 6.50 8.32
N GLU A 42 -11.64 6.58 7.35
CA GLU A 42 -11.97 6.45 5.91
C GLU A 42 -12.73 5.15 5.60
N ILE A 43 -12.27 4.02 6.16
CA ILE A 43 -12.94 2.72 5.99
C ILE A 43 -14.37 2.74 6.57
N LEU A 44 -14.56 3.36 7.74
CA LEU A 44 -15.87 3.46 8.36
C LEU A 44 -16.80 4.40 7.57
N GLU A 45 -16.29 5.52 7.08
CA GLU A 45 -17.05 6.45 6.25
C GLU A 45 -17.50 5.80 4.94
N GLU A 46 -16.60 5.07 4.27
CA GLU A 46 -16.92 4.30 3.07
C GLU A 46 -18.01 3.26 3.38
N ARG A 47 -17.89 2.50 4.46
CA ARG A 47 -18.92 1.55 4.90
C ARG A 47 -20.27 2.22 5.14
N CYS A 48 -20.29 3.35 5.85
CA CYS A 48 -21.53 4.09 6.10
C CYS A 48 -22.15 4.61 4.81
N ALA A 49 -21.33 5.05 3.84
CA ALA A 49 -21.81 5.47 2.53
C ALA A 49 -22.46 4.29 1.77
N TRP A 50 -21.77 3.14 1.72
CA TRP A 50 -22.30 1.92 1.10
C TRP A 50 -23.60 1.44 1.78
N GLN A 51 -23.65 1.44 3.11
CA GLN A 51 -24.86 1.07 3.86
C GLN A 51 -26.01 2.03 3.59
N ARG A 52 -25.75 3.34 3.52
CA ARG A 52 -26.78 4.34 3.23
C ARG A 52 -27.34 4.20 1.82
N GLU A 53 -26.49 3.98 0.83
CA GLU A 53 -26.89 3.96 -0.57
C GLU A 53 -27.48 2.61 -1.00
N TRP A 54 -27.01 1.50 -0.42
CA TRP A 54 -27.36 0.14 -0.87
C TRP A 54 -28.06 -0.71 0.19
N GLY A 55 -28.26 -0.19 1.41
CA GLY A 55 -28.99 -0.90 2.48
C GLY A 55 -28.29 -2.14 3.03
N MET A 56 -26.99 -2.34 2.75
CA MET A 56 -26.24 -3.50 3.23
C MET A 56 -25.82 -3.35 4.70
N THR A 57 -26.22 -4.29 5.55
CA THR A 57 -25.62 -4.51 6.87
C THR A 57 -24.32 -5.29 6.68
N LEU A 58 -23.19 -4.58 6.59
CA LEU A 58 -21.88 -5.22 6.53
C LEU A 58 -21.47 -5.60 7.96
N ASP A 59 -21.71 -6.85 8.36
CA ASP A 59 -21.38 -7.32 9.71
C ASP A 59 -19.87 -7.23 9.98
N ASP A 60 -19.53 -6.76 11.20
CA ASP A 60 -18.15 -6.46 11.62
C ASP A 60 -17.23 -7.71 11.66
N GLU A 61 -17.79 -8.92 11.58
CA GLU A 61 -17.08 -10.21 11.59
C GLU A 61 -16.26 -10.49 10.31
N THR A 62 -16.41 -9.68 9.26
CA THR A 62 -15.70 -9.87 7.98
C THR A 62 -14.30 -9.23 7.93
N LEU A 63 -13.87 -8.55 9.01
CA LEU A 63 -12.52 -7.98 9.12
C LEU A 63 -11.69 -8.69 10.20
N GLN A 64 -11.03 -9.78 9.81
CA GLN A 64 -9.80 -10.24 10.47
C GLN A 64 -8.56 -9.71 9.74
#